data_AF-A0A1J3JB58-F1
#
_entry.id   AF-A0A1J3JB58-F1
#
_cell.length_a   1.000
_cell.length_b   1.000
_cell.length_c   1.000
_cell.angle_alpha   90.00
_cell.angle_beta   90.00
_cell.angle_gamma   90.00
#
_symmetry.space_group_name_H-M   'P 1'
#
loop_
_entity.id
_entity.type
_entity.pdbx_description
1 polymer ?
#
loop_
_entity_poly.entity_id
_entity_poly.type
_entity_poly.pdbx_seq_one_letter_code
_entity_poly.pdbx_strand_id
1 'polypeptide(L)'
;YHSQSRSEGTSESKEKVVGRKEEKEEEEEEVMPEIADSMEDAWRRVVAASPHLRVNERADEFIYKFRESMKMEKERSFLEFQERLKR
;
A
#
# COMPACT_ATOMS: atom_id res chain seq x y z
N TYR A 1 -11.20 12.49 -34.14
CA TYR A 1 -10.40 12.40 -32.91
C TYR A 1 -9.22 13.35 -33.03
N HIS A 2 -9.26 14.47 -32.30
CA HIS A 2 -8.18 15.44 -32.18
C HIS A 2 -7.55 15.24 -30.80
N SER A 3 -6.30 14.78 -30.77
CA SER A 3 -5.54 14.62 -29.53
C SER A 3 -4.80 15.92 -29.23
N GLN A 4 -5.22 16.62 -28.18
CA GLN A 4 -4.48 17.75 -27.62
C GLN A 4 -3.42 17.21 -26.65
N SER A 5 -2.15 17.37 -27.02
CA SER A 5 -1.01 17.13 -26.14
C SER A 5 -0.88 18.33 -25.19
N ARG A 6 -1.15 18.11 -23.90
CA ARG A 6 -0.93 19.10 -22.84
C ARG A 6 0.51 19.02 -22.38
N SER A 7 1.27 20.08 -22.63
CA SER A 7 2.58 20.31 -22.03
C SER A 7 2.41 20.81 -20.60
N GLU A 8 3.08 20.16 -19.65
CA GLU A 8 3.29 20.71 -18.30
C GLU A 8 4.79 20.69 -18.00
N GLY A 9 5.36 21.90 -17.96
CA GLY A 9 6.69 22.14 -17.45
C GLY A 9 6.67 22.23 -15.93
N THR A 10 7.70 21.70 -15.30
CA THR A 10 8.06 21.95 -13.90
C THR A 10 9.58 22.08 -13.86
N SER A 11 10.08 23.31 -13.94
CA SER A 11 10.56 24.09 -12.78
C SER A 11 11.82 23.47 -12.16
N GLU A 12 12.94 24.00 -12.64
CA GLU A 12 14.31 23.76 -12.23
C GLU A 12 14.48 24.13 -10.74
N SER A 13 14.57 23.13 -9.88
CA SER A 13 14.86 23.32 -8.46
C SER A 13 16.37 23.26 -8.24
N LYS A 14 17.02 24.43 -8.15
CA LYS A 14 18.43 24.54 -7.73
C LYS A 14 18.52 24.37 -6.22
N GLU A 15 18.78 23.16 -5.75
CA GLU A 15 19.14 22.92 -4.36
C GLU A 15 20.64 23.13 -4.15
N LYS A 16 20.96 24.03 -3.21
CA LYS A 16 22.33 24.38 -2.85
C LYS A 16 22.92 23.29 -1.95
N VAL A 17 23.99 22.66 -2.43
CA VAL A 17 24.93 21.91 -1.58
C VAL A 17 25.56 22.86 -0.57
N VAL A 18 25.21 22.71 0.70
CA VAL A 18 25.99 23.18 1.85
C VAL A 18 26.57 21.94 2.50
N GLY A 19 27.87 21.75 2.30
CA GLY A 19 28.63 20.67 2.92
C GLY A 19 28.74 20.86 4.43
N ARG A 20 28.63 19.76 5.15
CA ARG A 20 29.17 19.63 6.51
C ARG A 20 29.91 18.30 6.59
N LYS A 21 31.18 18.39 6.98
CA LYS A 21 32.19 17.34 6.99
C LYS A 21 32.31 16.73 8.39
N GLU A 22 32.53 15.41 8.39
CA GLU A 22 33.07 14.50 9.44
C GLU A 22 32.18 14.27 10.68
N GLU A 23 31.59 13.08 10.82
CA GLU A 23 32.14 11.79 11.31
C GLU A 23 32.23 11.73 12.84
N LYS A 24 31.31 10.95 13.44
CA LYS A 24 31.54 10.26 14.70
C LYS A 24 30.77 8.94 14.65
N GLU A 25 31.53 7.85 14.48
CA GLU A 25 31.09 6.49 14.79
C GLU A 25 30.69 6.43 16.26
N GLU A 26 29.42 6.12 16.52
CA GLU A 26 29.00 5.45 17.73
C GLU A 26 28.28 4.18 17.27
N GLU A 27 28.95 3.07 17.54
CA GLU A 27 28.52 1.69 17.40
C GLU A 27 27.31 1.47 18.32
N GLU A 28 26.12 1.80 17.83
CA GLU A 28 24.89 1.24 18.38
C GLU A 28 24.56 0.05 17.49
N GLU A 29 24.73 -1.14 18.06
CA GLU A 29 24.16 -2.39 17.57
C GLU A 29 22.63 -2.27 17.63
N GLU A 30 22.07 -1.41 16.78
CA GLU A 30 20.65 -1.40 16.43
C GLU A 30 20.46 -2.69 15.64
N VAL A 31 20.12 -3.74 16.38
CA VAL A 31 19.50 -4.97 15.88
C VAL A 31 18.39 -4.53 14.95
N MET A 32 18.68 -4.40 13.65
CA MET A 32 17.66 -4.12 12.66
C MET A 32 16.71 -5.31 12.73
N PRO A 33 15.47 -5.14 13.22
CA PRO A 33 14.56 -6.25 13.25
C PRO A 33 14.40 -6.73 11.81
N GLU A 34 14.58 -8.03 11.64
CA GLU A 34 14.51 -8.76 10.39
C GLU A 34 13.51 -8.13 9.43
N ILE A 35 13.94 -7.95 8.19
CA ILE A 35 13.11 -7.58 7.04
C ILE A 35 12.17 -8.76 6.72
N ALA A 36 11.30 -9.09 7.69
CA ALA A 36 10.18 -10.01 7.58
C ALA A 36 8.87 -9.21 7.64
N ASP A 37 8.91 -7.94 7.24
CA ASP A 37 7.69 -7.17 7.02
C ASP A 37 7.06 -7.63 5.71
N SER A 38 5.98 -8.40 5.84
CA SER A 38 5.04 -8.56 4.73
C SER A 38 4.67 -7.19 4.17
N MET A 39 4.35 -7.10 2.88
CA MET A 39 3.92 -5.84 2.26
C MET A 39 2.80 -5.17 3.08
N GLU A 40 1.86 -5.96 3.61
CA GLU A 40 0.80 -5.53 4.51
C GLU A 40 1.32 -4.89 5.80
N ASP A 41 2.39 -5.41 6.39
CA ASP A 41 3.00 -4.92 7.63
C ASP A 41 3.71 -3.59 7.40
N ALA A 42 4.39 -3.44 6.26
CA ALA A 42 4.98 -2.18 5.83
C ALA A 42 3.90 -1.10 5.64
N TRP A 43 2.82 -1.42 4.92
CA TRP A 43 1.69 -0.49 4.76
C TRP A 43 0.98 -0.17 6.06
N ARG A 44 0.81 -1.15 6.96
CA ARG A 44 0.21 -0.93 8.28
C ARG A 44 1.00 0.11 9.08
N ARG A 45 2.33 0.06 9.04
CA ARG A 45 3.19 1.05 9.72
C ARG A 45 3.05 2.45 9.14
N VAL A 46 3.03 2.58 7.81
CA VAL A 46 2.83 3.88 7.13
C VAL A 46 1.46 4.49 7.46
N VAL A 47 0.40 3.67 7.44
CA VAL A 47 -0.95 4.11 7.80
C VAL A 47 -1.05 4.49 9.27
N ALA A 48 -0.42 3.73 10.17
CA ALA A 48 -0.40 4.03 11.61
C ALA A 48 0.35 5.33 11.93
N ALA A 49 1.45 5.60 11.21
CA ALA A 49 2.26 6.81 11.40
C ALA A 49 1.61 8.08 10.82
N SER A 50 0.65 7.95 9.89
CA SER A 50 0.01 9.07 9.22
C SER A 50 -1.49 9.18 9.58
N PRO A 51 -1.89 10.11 10.48
CA PRO A 51 -3.28 10.29 10.87
C PRO A 51 -4.25 10.56 9.71
N HIS A 52 -3.75 11.16 8.62
CA HIS A 52 -4.54 11.48 7.43
C HIS A 52 -4.86 10.27 6.55
N LEU A 53 -4.11 9.17 6.73
CA LEU A 53 -4.33 7.91 6.01
C LEU A 53 -5.24 6.95 6.80
N ARG A 54 -5.72 7.34 7.98
CA ARG A 54 -6.63 6.51 8.77
C ARG A 54 -7.94 6.31 8.01
N VAL A 55 -8.33 5.05 7.91
CA VAL A 55 -9.60 4.65 7.31
C VAL A 55 -10.74 5.13 8.21
N ASN A 56 -11.81 5.64 7.61
CA ASN A 56 -13.02 5.99 8.36
C ASN A 56 -13.87 4.74 8.63
N GLU A 57 -14.71 4.79 9.67
CA GLU A 57 -15.55 3.64 10.08
C GLU A 57 -16.37 3.06 8.91
N ARG A 58 -16.86 3.94 8.02
CA ARG A 58 -17.63 3.54 6.83
C ARG A 58 -16.82 2.69 5.85
N ALA A 59 -15.54 2.98 5.67
CA ALA A 59 -14.69 2.21 4.78
C ALA A 59 -14.31 0.85 5.39
N ASP A 60 -14.13 0.77 6.70
CA ASP A 60 -13.93 -0.53 7.38
C ASP A 60 -15.17 -1.43 7.22
N GLU A 61 -16.36 -0.89 7.42
CA GLU A 61 -17.60 -1.62 7.17
C GLU A 61 -17.74 -2.06 5.70
N PHE A 62 -17.35 -1.20 4.75
CA PHE A 62 -17.37 -1.53 3.33
C PHE A 62 -16.41 -2.69 3.02
N ILE A 63 -15.18 -2.61 3.49
CA ILE A 63 -14.17 -3.66 3.29
C ILE A 63 -14.63 -4.97 3.92
N TYR A 64 -15.24 -4.92 5.11
CA TYR A 64 -15.79 -6.10 5.77
C TYR A 64 -16.90 -6.76 4.93
N LYS A 65 -17.94 -6.01 4.57
CA LYS A 65 -19.06 -6.51 3.76
C LYS A 65 -18.60 -7.02 2.39
N PHE A 66 -17.63 -6.35 1.78
CA PHE A 66 -17.06 -6.77 0.51
C PHE A 66 -16.31 -8.11 0.61
N ARG A 67 -15.53 -8.31 1.67
CA ARG A 67 -14.84 -9.59 1.89
C ARG A 67 -15.82 -10.73 2.13
N GLU A 68 -16.88 -10.47 2.90
CA GLU A 68 -17.95 -11.43 3.16
C GLU A 68 -18.70 -11.80 1.88
N SER A 69 -19.10 -10.82 1.07
CA SER A 69 -19.80 -11.08 -0.19
C SER A 69 -18.92 -11.88 -1.17
N MET A 70 -17.65 -11.51 -1.29
CA MET A 70 -16.69 -12.20 -2.16
C MET A 70 -16.47 -13.66 -1.71
N LYS A 71 -16.48 -13.94 -0.40
CA LYS A 71 -16.38 -15.32 0.12
C LYS A 71 -17.59 -16.15 -0.33
N MET A 72 -18.80 -15.62 -0.14
CA MET A 72 -20.04 -16.30 -0.52
C MET A 72 -20.13 -16.54 -2.04
N GLU A 73 -19.71 -15.57 -2.85
CA GLU A 73 -19.68 -15.71 -4.30
C GLU A 73 -18.70 -16.80 -4.75
N LYS A 74 -17.51 -16.87 -4.15
CA LYS A 74 -16.54 -17.94 -4.43
C LYS A 74 -17.10 -19.32 -4.10
N GLU A 75 -17.76 -19.47 -2.96
CA GLU A 75 -18.40 -20.74 -2.56
C GLU A 75 -19.50 -21.16 -3.55
N ARG A 76 -20.35 -20.22 -3.97
CA ARG A 76 -21.40 -20.46 -4.97
C ARG A 76 -20.81 -20.88 -6.32
N SER A 77 -19.83 -20.12 -6.82
CA SER A 77 -19.17 -20.40 -8.09
C SER A 77 -18.49 -21.78 -8.07
N PHE A 78 -17.88 -22.15 -6.95
CA PHE A 78 -17.25 -23.46 -6.79
C PHE A 78 -18.28 -24.61 -6.84
N LEU A 79 -19.41 -24.47 -6.13
CA LEU A 79 -20.48 -25.48 -6.16
C LEU A 79 -21.10 -25.63 -7.55
N GLU A 80 -21.37 -24.51 -8.23
CA GLU A 80 -21.90 -24.51 -9.60
C GLU A 80 -20.93 -25.19 -10.57
N PHE A 81 -19.64 -24.93 -10.44
CA PHE A 81 -18.61 -25.59 -11.23
C PHE A 81 -18.62 -27.12 -11.01
N GLN A 82 -18.73 -27.56 -9.76
CA GLN A 82 -18.84 -29.00 -9.44
C GLN A 82 -20.11 -29.64 -10.00
N GLU A 83 -21.25 -28.93 -10.00
CA GLU A 83 -22.48 -29.42 -10.61
C GLU A 83 -22.31 -29.59 -12.12
N ARG A 84 -21.71 -28.60 -12.79
CA ARG A 84 -21.45 -28.65 -14.23
C ARG A 84 -20.53 -29.81 -14.63
N LEU A 85 -19.56 -30.19 -13.79
CA LEU A 85 -18.69 -31.34 -14.05
C LEU A 85 -19.38 -32.71 -13.91
N LYS A 86 -20.54 -32.77 -13.24
CA LYS A 86 -21.31 -34.01 -13.05
C LYS A 86 -22.36 -34.24 -14.15
N ARG A 87 -22.48 -33.30 -15.10
CA ARG A 87 -23.31 -33.41 -16.31
C ARG A 87 -22.51 -34.00 -17.45
#